data_AF-A0ABD5EEB3-F1
#
_entry.id   AF-A0ABD5EEB3-F1
#
_cell.length_a   1.000
_cell.length_b   1.000
_cell.length_c   1.000
_cell.angle_alpha   90.00
_cell.angle_beta   90.00
_cell.angle_gamma   90.00
#
_symmetry.space_group_name_H-M   'P 1'
#
loop_
_entity.id
_entity.type
_entity.pdbx_description
1 polymer ?
#
loop_
_entity_poly.entity_id
_entity_poly.type
_entity_poly.pdbx_seq_one_letter_code
_entity_poly.pdbx_strand_id
1 'polypeptide(L)' 'RHADIKLIRITEFRRIGRKTRLLEIDTVDDRLLVFTRWDLGTDPLHVLDALTAAGFAGS' A
#
# COMPACT_ATOMS: atom_id res chain seq x y z
N ARG A 1 14.31 10.79 -0.09
CA ARG A 1 14.51 10.60 -1.56
C ARG A 1 13.41 9.65 -1.99
N HIS A 2 12.35 10.16 -2.62
CA HIS A 2 11.16 9.38 -3.03
C HIS A 2 11.32 8.70 -4.40
N ALA A 3 12.49 8.88 -5.03
CA ALA A 3 12.74 8.51 -6.42
C ALA A 3 12.62 7.00 -6.71
N ASP A 4 12.52 6.16 -5.68
CA ASP A 4 12.47 4.70 -5.84
C ASP A 4 11.02 4.16 -5.89
N ILE A 5 10.02 4.98 -5.57
CA ILE A 5 8.60 4.61 -5.57
C ILE A 5 7.93 5.15 -6.84
N LYS A 6 7.25 4.28 -7.56
CA LYS A 6 6.49 4.61 -8.78
C LYS A 6 5.00 4.81 -8.49
N LEU A 7 4.40 3.93 -7.67
CA LEU A 7 2.99 4.00 -7.31
C LEU A 7 2.76 3.32 -5.97
N ILE A 8 1.86 3.88 -5.17
CA ILE A 8 1.32 3.24 -3.97
C ILE A 8 -0.20 3.15 -4.14
N ARG A 9 -0.79 1.97 -3.93
CA ARG A 9 -2.25 1.77 -4.08
C ARG A 9 -2.82 0.77 -3.08
N ILE A 10 -4.15 0.80 -2.98
CA ILE A 10 -4.92 -0.21 -2.26
C ILE A 10 -5.66 -1.08 -3.26
N THR A 11 -5.49 -2.39 -3.11
CA THR A 11 -6.33 -3.38 -3.78
C THR A 11 -7.30 -3.97 -2.76
N GLU A 12 -8.60 -3.86 -3.02
CA GLU A 12 -9.64 -4.48 -2.19
C GLU A 12 -10.23 -5.71 -2.91
N PHE A 13 -10.36 -6.82 -2.18
CA PHE A 13 -11.10 -7.98 -2.63
C PHE A 13 -11.97 -8.56 -1.52
N ARG A 14 -12.95 -9.38 -1.91
CA ARG A 14 -13.82 -10.09 -0.96
C ARG A 14 -13.33 -11.52 -0.75
N ARG A 15 -13.27 -11.95 0.52
CA ARG A 15 -13.17 -13.35 0.97
C ARG A 15 -14.46 -13.71 1.70
N ILE A 16 -14.54 -14.93 2.26
CA ILE A 16 -15.73 -15.44 2.98
C ILE A 16 -16.16 -14.45 4.08
N GLY A 17 -17.22 -13.68 3.80
CA GLY A 17 -17.82 -12.71 4.70
C GLY A 17 -16.98 -11.47 5.04
N ARG A 18 -15.82 -11.25 4.41
CA ARG A 18 -14.91 -10.14 4.77
C ARG A 18 -14.32 -9.44 3.55
N LYS A 19 -14.20 -8.11 3.63
CA LYS A 19 -13.37 -7.32 2.72
C LYS A 19 -11.93 -7.35 3.22
N THR A 20 -11.00 -7.62 2.33
CA THR A 20 -9.56 -7.61 2.60
C THR A 20 -8.91 -6.58 1.71
N ARG A 21 -7.94 -5.85 2.27
CA ARG A 21 -7.13 -4.85 1.56
C ARG A 21 -5.68 -5.30 1.55
N LEU A 22 -4.99 -4.96 0.48
CA LEU A 22 -3.54 -5.04 0.36
C LEU A 22 -3.01 -3.65 0.08
N LEU A 23 -1.84 -3.34 0.65
CA LEU A 23 -1.04 -2.20 0.23
C LEU A 23 -0.05 -2.70 -0.82
N GLU A 24 -0.13 -2.13 -2.02
CA GLU A 24 0.78 -2.41 -3.11
C GLU A 24 1.69 -1.21 -3.35
N ILE A 25 2.99 -1.47 -3.51
CA ILE A 25 4.00 -0.48 -3.89
C ILE A 25 4.71 -0.99 -5.14
N ASP A 26 4.50 -0.28 -6.25
CA ASP A 26 5.28 -0.43 -7.46
C ASP A 26 6.54 0.45 -7.33
N THR A 27 7.71 -0.12 -7.56
CA THR A 27 8.99 0.59 -7.50
C THR A 27 9.48 0.96 -8.91
N VAL A 28 10.48 1.84 -8.99
CA VAL A 28 11.10 2.21 -10.27
C VAL A 28 11.98 1.11 -10.87
N ASP A 29 12.44 0.15 -10.05
CA ASP A 29 13.17 -1.05 -10.48
C ASP A 29 12.25 -2.23 -10.80
N ASP A 30 10.98 -1.94 -11.14
CA ASP A 30 9.95 -2.89 -11.59
C ASP A 30 9.63 -4.01 -10.58
N ARG A 31 9.77 -3.73 -9.29
CA ARG A 31 9.34 -4.64 -8.22
C ARG A 31 7.95 -4.24 -7.73
N LEU A 32 7.15 -5.26 -7.44
CA LEU A 32 5.88 -5.12 -6.73
C LEU A 32 6.06 -5.63 -5.30
N LEU A 33 5.96 -4.72 -4.34
CA LEU A 33 5.87 -5.05 -2.92
C LEU A 33 4.40 -5.11 -2.51
N VAL A 34 3.99 -6.20 -1.87
CA VAL A 34 2.61 -6.40 -1.43
C VAL A 34 2.60 -6.67 0.06
N PHE A 35 1.85 -5.86 0.80
CA PHE A 35 1.71 -5.98 2.24
C PHE A 35 0.27 -6.24 2.64
N THR A 36 0.11 -7.16 3.59
CA THR A 36 -1.15 -7.46 4.26
C THR A 36 -1.25 -6.72 5.59
N ARG A 37 -2.42 -6.78 6.23
CA ARG A 37 -2.60 -6.34 7.62
C ARG A 37 -1.60 -6.99 8.59
N TRP A 38 -1.19 -8.24 8.34
CA TRP A 38 -0.28 -8.96 9.24
C TRP A 38 1.14 -8.41 9.16
N ASP A 39 1.57 -8.00 7.96
CA ASP A 39 2.89 -7.38 7.76
C ASP A 39 2.93 -5.97 8.34
N LEU A 40 1.84 -5.21 8.20
CA LEU A 40 1.75 -3.80 8.60
C LEU A 40 1.37 -3.60 10.07
N GLY A 41 0.79 -4.61 10.72
CA GLY A 41 0.24 -4.50 12.08
C GLY A 41 -1.02 -3.64 12.21
N THR A 42 -1.50 -3.02 11.13
CA THR A 42 -2.71 -2.14 11.10
C THR A 42 -3.44 -2.25 9.76
N ASP A 43 -4.57 -1.54 9.62
CA ASP A 43 -5.31 -1.47 8.35
C ASP A 43 -4.43 -0.84 7.25
N PRO A 44 -4.26 -1.48 6.08
CA PRO A 44 -3.54 -0.92 4.94
C PRO A 44 -3.95 0.51 4.56
N LEU A 45 -5.21 0.91 4.75
CA LEU A 45 -5.64 2.30 4.53
C LEU A 45 -4.91 3.28 5.44
N HIS A 46 -4.79 2.97 6.73
CA HIS A 46 -4.11 3.86 7.67
C HIS A 46 -2.64 4.05 7.30
N VAL A 47 -2.00 3.02 6.74
CA VAL A 47 -0.63 3.12 6.24
C VAL A 47 -0.58 3.97 4.97
N LEU A 48 -1.52 3.82 4.04
CA LEU A 48 -1.60 4.69 2.86
C LEU A 48 -1.79 6.15 3.27
N ASP A 49 -2.65 6.44 4.23
CA ASP A 49 -2.87 7.80 4.74
C ASP A 49 -1.58 8.38 5.34
N ALA A 50 -0.84 7.58 6.13
CA ALA A 50 0.44 8.00 6.70
C ALA A 50 1.52 8.24 5.63
N LEU A 51 1.59 7.37 4.62
CA LEU A 51 2.51 7.53 3.48
C LEU A 51 2.16 8.77 2.65
N THR A 52 0.87 9.05 2.46
CA THR A 52 0.38 10.25 1.78
C THR A 52 0.76 11.51 2.57
N ALA A 53 0.50 11.52 3.87
CA ALA A 53 0.87 12.64 4.76
C ALA A 53 2.40 12.88 4.79
N ALA A 54 3.20 11.83 4.64
CA ALA A 54 4.65 11.91 4.55
C ALA A 54 5.18 12.24 3.14
N GLY A 55 4.30 12.40 2.14
CA GLY A 55 4.68 12.79 0.78
C GLY A 55 5.15 11.65 -0.13
N PHE A 56 4.87 10.39 0.24
CA PHE A 56 5.18 9.21 -0.57
C PHE A 56 4.06 8.83 -1.55
N ALA A 57 2.86 9.38 -1.40
CA ALA A 57 1.70 9.11 -2.26
C ALA A 57 0.87 10.38 -2.52
N GLY A 58 0.06 10.37 -3.58
CA GLY A 58 -0.89 11.45 -3.89
C GLY A 58 -0.35 12.58 -4.79
N SER A 59 0.81 12.40 -5.42
CA SER A 59 1.39 13.29 -6.44
C SER A 59 0.96 12.94 -7.86
#